data_AF-A0AAE1NJM6-F1
#
_entry.id   AF-A0AAE1NJM6-F1
#
_cell.length_a   1.000
_cell.length_b   1.000
_cell.length_c   1.000
_cell.angle_alpha   90.00
_cell.angle_beta   90.00
_cell.angle_gamma   90.00
#
_symmetry.space_group_name_H-M   'P 1'
#
loop_
_entity.id
_entity.type
_entity.pdbx_description
1 polymer ?
#
loop_
_entity_poly.entity_id
_entity_poly.type
_entity_poly.pdbx_seq_one_letter_code
_entity_poly.pdbx_strand_id
1 'polypeptide(L)'
;MQGAGCTALLVAVVSRKMELSRAEKHVHNFMMDTQLTKRLKNSAANVLRETWLIYKHTKLVKKVNHGRVRTHQRKFLLAIYALRKVKMDQRKLMDNANTITDMAKTQNTVYELVSDMSGRQDVLDDRVNSLEDRLASIQESLEAMPEVLTRCLQKHQELLDQRRLTGPSSNSLHPDMARATGYPALTTGPSPRSPSVWQQQQQQQQQQQCQSGVPPPLFPRTGLSPTLSALSAPVTAVNTTMSVERSPSLSAQSLPKSEA
;
A
#
# COMPACT_ATOMS: atom_id res chain seq x y z
N MET A 1 -29.19 -45.05 -1.26
CA MET A 1 -28.20 -43.94 -1.32
C MET A 1 -26.73 -44.42 -1.34
N GLN A 2 -26.40 -45.62 -1.85
CA GLN A 2 -25.05 -46.20 -1.69
C GLN A 2 -24.05 -45.99 -2.85
N GLY A 3 -24.42 -45.31 -3.94
CA GLY A 3 -23.50 -45.08 -5.08
C GLY A 3 -22.87 -43.68 -5.10
N ALA A 4 -23.67 -42.64 -4.83
CA ALA A 4 -23.25 -41.25 -5.02
C ALA A 4 -22.08 -40.83 -4.11
N GLY A 5 -22.05 -41.30 -2.85
CA GLY A 5 -20.96 -40.98 -1.92
C GLY A 5 -19.62 -41.58 -2.34
N CYS A 6 -19.62 -42.80 -2.88
CA CYS A 6 -18.41 -43.45 -3.36
C CYS A 6 -17.84 -42.73 -4.60
N THR A 7 -18.70 -42.36 -5.56
CA THR A 7 -18.29 -41.57 -6.72
C THR A 7 -17.76 -40.19 -6.33
N ALA A 8 -18.43 -39.50 -5.39
CA ALA A 8 -17.97 -38.19 -4.90
C ALA A 8 -16.59 -38.29 -4.22
N LEU A 9 -16.38 -39.31 -3.39
CA LEU A 9 -15.09 -39.56 -2.74
C LEU A 9 -13.99 -39.86 -3.78
N LEU A 10 -14.27 -40.69 -4.78
CA LEU A 10 -13.30 -40.97 -5.84
C LEU A 10 -12.92 -39.71 -6.62
N VAL A 11 -13.90 -38.90 -7.03
CA VAL A 11 -13.64 -37.63 -7.73
C VAL A 11 -12.82 -36.69 -6.83
N ALA A 12 -13.14 -36.59 -5.54
CA ALA A 12 -12.39 -35.76 -4.60
C ALA A 12 -10.92 -36.22 -4.45
N VAL A 13 -10.70 -37.53 -4.32
CA VAL A 13 -9.36 -38.11 -4.18
C VAL A 13 -8.55 -37.96 -5.47
N VAL A 14 -9.16 -38.25 -6.63
CA VAL A 14 -8.50 -38.10 -7.93
C VAL A 14 -8.16 -36.65 -8.21
N SER A 15 -9.07 -35.72 -7.92
CA SER A 15 -8.82 -34.28 -8.07
C SER A 15 -7.61 -33.84 -7.25
N ARG A 16 -7.55 -34.23 -5.98
CA ARG A 16 -6.41 -33.89 -5.09
C ARG A 16 -5.09 -34.50 -5.57
N LYS A 17 -5.09 -35.72 -6.13
CA LYS A 17 -3.87 -36.34 -6.68
C LYS A 17 -3.41 -35.73 -8.01
N MET A 18 -4.30 -35.04 -8.75
CA MET A 18 -3.97 -34.35 -10.00
C MET A 18 -3.48 -32.91 -9.76
N GLU A 19 -3.64 -32.37 -8.55
CA GLU A 19 -3.09 -31.07 -8.20
C GLU A 19 -1.57 -31.16 -8.04
N LEU A 20 -0.85 -30.47 -8.92
CA LEU A 20 0.60 -30.33 -8.81
C LEU A 20 0.97 -29.69 -7.47
N SER A 21 1.96 -30.27 -6.80
CA SER A 21 2.59 -29.70 -5.61
C SER A 21 3.28 -28.37 -5.94
N ARG A 22 3.63 -27.60 -4.90
CA ARG A 22 4.34 -26.33 -5.07
C ARG A 22 5.66 -26.50 -5.83
N ALA A 23 6.45 -27.52 -5.48
CA ALA A 23 7.72 -27.81 -6.13
C ALA A 23 7.53 -28.18 -7.62
N GLU A 24 6.56 -29.06 -7.92
CA GLU A 24 6.26 -29.44 -9.31
C GLU A 24 5.77 -28.25 -10.14
N LYS A 25 4.96 -27.36 -9.56
CA LYS A 25 4.53 -26.11 -10.20
C LYS A 25 5.73 -25.21 -10.55
N HIS A 26 6.72 -25.09 -9.66
CA HIS A 26 7.93 -24.32 -9.95
C HIS A 26 8.75 -24.92 -11.09
N VAL A 27 8.94 -26.25 -11.09
CA VAL A 27 9.64 -26.96 -12.19
C VAL A 27 8.88 -26.81 -13.51
N HIS A 28 7.55 -26.97 -13.48
CA HIS A 28 6.70 -26.79 -14.66
C HIS A 28 6.77 -25.36 -15.20
N ASN A 29 6.71 -24.36 -14.32
CA ASN A 29 6.82 -22.95 -14.71
C ASN A 29 8.18 -22.66 -15.37
N PHE A 30 9.27 -23.13 -14.77
CA PHE A 30 10.61 -23.02 -15.34
C PHE A 30 10.72 -23.68 -16.72
N MET A 31 10.17 -24.89 -16.86
CA MET A 31 10.15 -25.61 -18.13
C MET A 31 9.32 -24.86 -19.18
N MET A 32 8.15 -24.34 -18.82
CA MET A 32 7.32 -23.55 -19.73
C MET A 32 8.01 -22.27 -20.18
N ASP A 33 8.63 -21.52 -19.28
CA ASP A 33 9.37 -20.29 -19.62
C ASP A 33 10.53 -20.58 -20.57
N THR A 34 11.29 -21.64 -20.29
CA THR A 34 12.37 -22.10 -21.17
C THR A 34 11.84 -22.44 -22.57
N GLN A 35 10.69 -23.11 -22.67
CA GLN A 35 10.06 -23.44 -23.96
C GLN A 35 9.57 -22.19 -24.70
N LEU A 36 8.90 -21.26 -24.01
CA LEU A 36 8.41 -20.02 -24.60
C LEU A 36 9.56 -19.16 -25.12
N THR A 37 10.65 -19.05 -24.35
CA THR A 37 11.86 -18.33 -24.77
C THR A 37 12.46 -18.93 -26.04
N LYS A 38 12.56 -20.27 -26.13
CA LYS A 38 13.04 -20.94 -27.35
C LYS A 38 12.11 -20.67 -28.55
N ARG A 39 10.79 -20.78 -28.36
CA ARG A 39 9.81 -20.51 -29.42
C ARG A 39 9.84 -19.05 -29.87
N LEU A 40 10.02 -18.11 -28.94
CA LEU A 40 10.12 -16.67 -29.24
C LEU A 40 11.29 -16.39 -30.18
N LYS A 41 12.48 -16.93 -29.85
CA LYS A 41 13.69 -16.81 -30.68
C LYS A 41 13.49 -17.43 -32.06
N ASN A 42 12.87 -18.62 -32.13
CA ASN A 42 12.59 -19.28 -33.41
C ASN A 42 11.60 -18.48 -34.27
N SER A 43 10.51 -17.97 -33.69
CA SER A 43 9.55 -17.13 -34.41
C SER A 43 10.20 -15.82 -34.88
N ALA A 44 11.04 -15.19 -34.07
CA ALA A 44 11.79 -14.00 -34.46
C ALA A 44 12.74 -14.27 -35.63
N ALA A 45 13.46 -15.39 -35.60
CA ALA A 45 14.30 -15.82 -36.72
C ALA A 45 13.51 -16.02 -38.01
N ASN A 46 12.31 -16.61 -37.93
CA ASN A 46 11.43 -16.77 -39.08
C ASN A 46 10.92 -15.42 -39.63
N VAL A 47 10.62 -14.45 -38.76
CA VAL A 47 10.27 -13.09 -39.19
C VAL A 47 11.40 -12.47 -40.01
N LEU A 48 12.64 -12.55 -39.51
CA LEU A 48 13.82 -12.04 -40.23
C LEU A 48 14.05 -12.77 -41.55
N ARG A 49 13.95 -14.10 -41.55
CA ARG A 49 14.10 -14.95 -42.74
C ARG A 49 13.10 -14.57 -43.83
N GLU A 50 11.82 -14.49 -43.50
CA GLU A 50 10.79 -14.18 -44.49
C GLU A 50 10.87 -12.72 -44.95
N THR A 51 11.23 -11.78 -44.07
CA THR A 51 11.49 -10.37 -44.44
C THR A 51 12.60 -10.28 -45.49
N TRP A 52 13.72 -10.96 -45.26
CA TRP A 52 14.83 -11.02 -46.21
C TRP A 52 14.42 -11.66 -47.54
N LEU A 53 13.68 -12.78 -47.52
CA LEU A 53 13.26 -13.47 -48.73
C LEU A 53 12.25 -12.65 -49.55
N ILE A 54 11.37 -11.89 -48.89
CA ILE A 54 10.49 -10.93 -49.57
C ILE A 54 11.34 -9.86 -50.25
N TYR A 55 12.30 -9.25 -49.54
CA TYR A 55 13.18 -8.24 -50.11
C TYR A 55 13.98 -8.78 -51.32
N LYS A 56 14.57 -9.96 -51.17
CA LYS A 56 15.30 -10.65 -52.25
C LYS A 56 14.43 -10.83 -53.50
N HIS A 57 13.22 -11.32 -53.34
CA HIS A 57 12.33 -11.65 -54.47
C HIS A 57 11.54 -10.47 -55.04
N THR A 58 11.59 -9.29 -54.41
CA THR A 58 10.92 -8.08 -54.89
C THR A 58 11.88 -6.99 -55.35
N LYS A 59 13.10 -6.91 -54.80
CA LYS A 59 14.06 -5.81 -55.05
C LYS A 59 15.40 -6.25 -55.66
N LEU A 60 15.82 -7.51 -55.47
CA LEU A 60 17.12 -8.02 -55.93
C LEU A 60 17.02 -8.92 -57.18
N VAL A 61 15.89 -8.92 -57.88
CA VAL A 61 15.65 -9.73 -59.09
C VAL A 61 15.20 -8.88 -60.26
N LYS A 62 15.65 -9.21 -61.49
CA LYS A 62 15.30 -8.48 -62.72
C LYS A 62 13.82 -8.61 -63.10
N LYS A 63 13.19 -9.76 -62.81
CA LYS A 63 11.75 -10.01 -63.00
C LYS A 63 11.16 -10.61 -61.72
N VAL A 64 10.12 -9.99 -61.20
CA VAL A 64 9.46 -10.40 -59.94
C VAL A 64 8.53 -11.58 -60.19
N ASN A 65 8.65 -12.64 -59.39
CA ASN A 65 7.70 -13.76 -59.37
C ASN A 65 6.70 -13.57 -58.23
N HIS A 66 5.51 -13.05 -58.56
CA HIS A 66 4.45 -12.77 -57.59
C HIS A 66 3.96 -14.00 -56.83
N GLY A 67 4.06 -15.21 -57.40
CA GLY A 67 3.70 -16.46 -56.71
C GLY A 67 4.61 -16.74 -55.52
N ARG A 68 5.93 -16.65 -55.72
CA ARG A 68 6.92 -16.84 -54.64
C ARG A 68 6.82 -15.76 -53.57
N VAL A 69 6.61 -14.52 -53.98
CA VAL A 69 6.43 -13.38 -53.06
C VAL A 69 5.22 -13.62 -52.15
N ARG A 70 4.06 -14.03 -52.70
CA ARG A 70 2.86 -14.34 -51.89
C ARG A 70 3.10 -15.47 -50.88
N THR A 71 3.88 -16.48 -51.24
CA THR A 71 4.23 -17.57 -50.31
C THR A 71 5.06 -17.06 -49.14
N HIS A 72 6.08 -16.23 -49.38
CA HIS A 72 6.89 -15.64 -48.32
C HIS A 72 6.12 -14.62 -47.48
N GLN A 73 5.23 -13.84 -48.09
CA GLN A 73 4.32 -12.93 -47.36
C GLN A 73 3.38 -13.68 -46.40
N ARG A 74 2.78 -14.79 -46.84
CA ARG A 74 1.93 -15.62 -45.96
C ARG A 74 2.74 -16.17 -44.79
N LYS A 75 3.94 -16.70 -45.05
CA LYS A 75 4.85 -17.19 -44.00
C LYS A 75 5.30 -16.09 -43.05
N PHE A 76 5.58 -14.89 -43.57
CA PHE A 76 5.90 -13.70 -42.77
C PHE A 76 4.76 -13.34 -41.81
N LEU A 77 3.53 -13.25 -42.31
CA LEU A 77 2.36 -12.96 -41.47
C LEU A 77 2.13 -14.03 -40.40
N LEU A 78 2.29 -15.31 -40.75
CA LEU A 78 2.23 -16.40 -39.79
C LEU A 78 3.32 -16.31 -38.72
N ALA A 79 4.55 -15.96 -39.11
CA ALA A 79 5.66 -15.78 -38.17
C ALA A 79 5.43 -14.60 -37.22
N ILE A 80 4.87 -13.47 -37.71
CA ILE A 80 4.48 -12.33 -36.89
C ILE A 80 3.37 -12.72 -35.90
N TYR A 81 2.34 -13.43 -36.36
CA TYR A 81 1.27 -13.92 -35.49
C TYR A 81 1.81 -14.85 -34.41
N ALA A 82 2.64 -15.83 -34.79
CA ALA A 82 3.26 -16.75 -33.85
C ALA A 82 4.13 -16.02 -32.82
N LEU A 83 4.95 -15.05 -33.25
CA LEU A 83 5.79 -14.25 -32.37
C LEU A 83 4.94 -13.48 -31.34
N ARG A 84 3.86 -12.83 -31.79
CA ARG A 84 2.94 -12.10 -30.91
C ARG A 84 2.25 -13.03 -29.91
N LYS A 85 1.80 -14.20 -30.37
CA LYS A 85 1.16 -15.20 -29.52
C LYS A 85 2.11 -15.69 -28.42
N VAL A 86 3.32 -16.11 -28.79
CA VAL A 86 4.34 -16.57 -27.82
C VAL A 86 4.71 -15.46 -26.84
N LYS A 87 4.87 -14.20 -27.31
CA LYS A 87 5.13 -13.05 -26.43
C LYS A 87 4.00 -12.82 -25.42
N MET A 88 2.75 -12.96 -25.86
CA MET A 88 1.60 -12.83 -24.97
C MET A 88 1.54 -13.96 -23.95
N ASP A 89 1.81 -15.20 -24.36
CA ASP A 89 1.86 -16.35 -23.46
C ASP A 89 3.00 -16.22 -22.43
N GLN A 90 4.15 -15.66 -22.82
CA GLN A 90 5.25 -15.34 -21.90
C GLN A 90 4.84 -14.31 -20.85
N ARG A 91 4.10 -13.26 -21.25
CA ARG A 91 3.56 -12.27 -20.30
C ARG A 91 2.62 -12.92 -19.30
N LYS A 92 1.68 -13.75 -19.76
CA LYS A 92 0.74 -14.47 -18.87
C LYS A 92 1.46 -15.35 -17.84
N LEU A 93 2.53 -16.03 -18.26
CA LEU A 93 3.33 -16.87 -17.37
C LEU A 93 4.05 -16.02 -16.30
N MET A 94 4.61 -14.88 -16.70
CA MET A 94 5.26 -13.93 -15.80
C MET A 94 4.29 -13.31 -14.78
N ASP A 95 3.08 -12.93 -15.22
CA ASP A 95 2.05 -12.37 -14.32
C ASP A 95 1.60 -13.38 -13.27
N ASN A 96 1.52 -14.67 -13.63
CA ASN A 96 1.25 -15.76 -12.68
C ASN A 96 2.37 -15.91 -11.64
N ALA A 97 3.64 -15.73 -12.03
CA ALA A 97 4.76 -15.78 -11.08
C ALA A 97 4.74 -14.59 -10.11
N ASN A 98 4.48 -13.38 -10.63
CA ASN A 98 4.43 -12.16 -9.82
C ASN A 98 3.33 -12.22 -8.74
N THR A 99 2.16 -12.78 -9.07
CA THR A 99 1.05 -12.91 -8.11
C THR A 99 1.43 -13.70 -6.85
N ILE A 100 2.20 -14.80 -7.00
CA ILE A 100 2.66 -15.60 -5.85
C ILE A 100 3.69 -14.83 -5.02
N THR A 101 4.62 -14.14 -5.70
CA THR A 101 5.64 -13.31 -5.04
C THR A 101 5.01 -12.14 -4.28
N ASP A 102 4.02 -11.47 -4.87
CA ASP A 102 3.36 -10.32 -4.26
C ASP A 102 2.48 -10.73 -3.08
N MET A 103 1.85 -11.91 -3.13
CA MET A 103 1.16 -12.51 -1.99
C MET A 103 2.13 -12.77 -0.83
N ALA A 104 3.30 -13.35 -1.10
CA ALA A 104 4.30 -13.62 -0.06
C ALA A 104 4.84 -12.33 0.57
N LYS A 105 5.10 -11.29 -0.24
CA LYS A 105 5.50 -9.97 0.27
C LYS A 105 4.43 -9.34 1.14
N THR A 106 3.18 -9.35 0.67
CA THR A 106 2.02 -8.85 1.42
C THR A 106 1.92 -9.55 2.78
N GLN A 107 2.07 -10.89 2.79
CA GLN A 107 2.07 -11.66 4.02
C GLN A 107 3.20 -11.24 4.98
N ASN A 108 4.43 -11.04 4.48
CA ASN A 108 5.55 -10.59 5.31
C ASN A 108 5.30 -9.21 5.93
N THR A 109 4.83 -8.25 5.13
CA THR A 109 4.48 -6.91 5.62
C THR A 109 3.35 -6.96 6.66
N VAL A 110 2.33 -7.79 6.43
CA VAL A 110 1.23 -7.96 7.41
C VAL A 110 1.76 -8.52 8.73
N TYR A 111 2.65 -9.52 8.70
CA TYR A 111 3.24 -10.06 9.92
C TYR A 111 4.07 -9.02 10.68
N GLU A 112 4.91 -8.25 9.99
CA GLU A 112 5.69 -7.17 10.61
C GLU A 112 4.77 -6.14 11.28
N LEU A 113 3.73 -5.68 10.58
CA LEU A 113 2.77 -4.71 11.12
C LEU A 113 2.02 -5.24 12.34
N VAL A 114 1.59 -6.51 12.31
CA VAL A 114 0.88 -7.14 13.44
C VAL A 114 1.82 -7.32 14.63
N SER A 115 3.07 -7.72 14.39
CA SER A 115 4.09 -7.83 15.44
C SER A 115 4.36 -6.47 16.10
N ASP A 116 4.56 -5.42 15.30
CA ASP A 116 4.75 -4.05 15.80
C ASP A 116 3.52 -3.52 16.54
N MET A 117 2.32 -3.92 16.11
CA MET A 117 1.08 -3.57 16.78
C MET A 117 0.96 -4.29 18.13
N SER A 118 1.26 -5.59 18.19
CA SER A 118 1.27 -6.36 19.43
C SER A 118 2.27 -5.79 20.43
N GLY A 119 3.50 -5.49 20.02
CA GLY A 119 4.50 -4.91 20.92
C GLY A 119 4.09 -3.52 21.44
N ARG A 120 3.40 -2.71 20.63
CA ARG A 120 2.82 -1.44 21.10
C ARG A 120 1.64 -1.65 22.04
N GLN A 121 0.85 -2.70 21.82
CA GLN A 121 -0.26 -3.07 22.68
C GLN A 121 0.24 -3.50 24.06
N ASP A 122 1.28 -4.33 24.14
CA ASP A 122 1.88 -4.74 25.42
C ASP A 122 2.35 -3.52 26.24
N VAL A 123 3.03 -2.56 25.60
CA VAL A 123 3.46 -1.32 26.25
C VAL A 123 2.27 -0.47 26.72
N LEU A 124 1.17 -0.46 25.97
CA LEU A 124 -0.04 0.24 26.39
C LEU A 124 -0.71 -0.47 27.57
N ASP A 125 -0.80 -1.80 27.55
CA ASP A 125 -1.36 -2.60 28.64
C ASP A 125 -0.56 -2.42 29.93
N ASP A 126 0.78 -2.41 29.87
CA ASP A 126 1.64 -2.10 31.02
C ASP A 126 1.37 -0.71 31.60
N ARG A 127 1.19 0.30 30.72
CA ARG A 127 0.86 1.66 31.15
C ARG A 127 -0.52 1.75 31.76
N VAL A 128 -1.50 1.00 31.25
CA VAL A 128 -2.85 0.91 31.80
C VAL A 128 -2.80 0.25 33.17
N ASN A 129 -2.14 -0.88 33.32
CA ASN A 129 -1.96 -1.57 34.60
C ASN A 129 -1.30 -0.64 35.65
N SER A 130 -0.24 0.09 35.26
CA SER A 130 0.39 1.06 36.17
C SER A 130 -0.55 2.20 36.59
N LEU A 131 -1.44 2.64 35.70
CA LEU A 131 -2.47 3.63 36.04
C LEU A 131 -3.52 3.03 36.97
N GLU A 132 -3.94 1.79 36.76
CA GLU A 132 -4.85 1.07 37.64
C GLU A 132 -4.26 0.92 39.04
N ASP A 133 -2.99 0.55 39.18
CA ASP A 133 -2.28 0.46 40.47
C ASP A 133 -2.24 1.81 41.20
N ARG A 134 -1.93 2.89 40.48
CA ARG A 134 -1.89 4.25 41.04
C ARG A 134 -3.28 4.69 41.51
N LEU A 135 -4.32 4.37 40.75
CA LEU A 135 -5.70 4.65 41.11
C LEU A 135 -6.13 3.85 42.35
N ALA A 136 -5.78 2.57 42.43
CA ALA A 136 -6.03 1.74 43.60
C ALA A 136 -5.36 2.30 44.86
N SER A 137 -4.10 2.74 44.76
CA SER A 137 -3.39 3.38 45.87
C SER A 137 -4.05 4.68 46.32
N ILE A 138 -4.52 5.51 45.37
CA ILE A 138 -5.28 6.72 45.69
C ILE A 138 -6.58 6.35 46.41
N GLN A 139 -7.30 5.35 45.92
CA GLN A 139 -8.55 4.89 46.54
C GLN A 139 -8.31 4.42 47.98
N GLU A 140 -7.30 3.61 48.25
CA GLU A 140 -6.95 3.15 49.60
C GLU A 140 -6.58 4.33 50.52
N SER A 141 -5.83 5.31 50.01
CA SER A 141 -5.47 6.51 50.78
C SER A 141 -6.70 7.36 51.16
N LEU A 142 -7.68 7.46 50.27
CA LEU A 142 -8.94 8.17 50.51
C LEU A 142 -9.83 7.41 51.51
N GLU A 143 -9.82 6.08 51.45
CA GLU A 143 -10.61 5.21 52.34
C GLU A 143 -10.03 5.17 53.77
N ALA A 144 -8.71 5.23 53.91
CA ALA A 144 -8.02 5.31 55.22
C ALA A 144 -8.09 6.72 55.86
N MET A 145 -8.29 7.76 55.07
CA MET A 145 -8.32 9.16 55.52
C MET A 145 -9.31 9.43 56.67
N PRO A 146 -10.60 9.02 56.61
CA PRO A 146 -11.56 9.26 57.70
C PRO A 146 -11.15 8.61 59.04
N GLU A 147 -10.52 7.43 59.03
CA GLU A 147 -10.01 6.82 60.26
C GLU A 147 -8.90 7.66 60.89
N VAL A 148 -7.94 8.12 60.08
CA VAL A 148 -6.84 8.98 60.54
C VAL A 148 -7.38 10.30 61.09
N LEU A 149 -8.35 10.89 60.40
CA LEU A 149 -9.04 12.11 60.82
C LEU A 149 -9.74 11.91 62.17
N THR A 150 -10.44 10.79 62.34
CA THR A 150 -11.12 10.42 63.60
C THR A 150 -10.12 10.25 64.74
N ARG A 151 -9.00 9.55 64.52
CA ARG A 151 -7.94 9.38 65.53
C ARG A 151 -7.29 10.71 65.91
N CYS A 152 -7.07 11.60 64.94
CA CYS A 152 -6.48 12.91 65.19
C CYS A 152 -7.43 13.80 66.03
N LEU A 153 -8.73 13.78 65.69
CA LEU A 153 -9.75 14.47 66.46
C LEU A 153 -9.87 13.91 67.89
N GLN A 154 -9.88 12.59 68.07
CA GLN A 154 -9.88 11.96 69.41
C GLN A 154 -8.65 12.37 70.24
N LYS A 155 -7.45 12.33 69.65
CA LYS A 155 -6.22 12.75 70.34
C LYS A 155 -6.25 14.23 70.73
N HIS A 156 -6.81 15.08 69.87
CA HIS A 156 -6.98 16.50 70.19
C HIS A 156 -7.98 16.70 71.34
N GLN A 157 -9.08 15.94 71.35
CA GLN A 157 -10.07 15.93 72.42
C GLN A 157 -9.46 15.53 73.77
N GLU A 158 -8.68 14.45 73.81
CA GLU A 158 -7.97 14.00 75.03
C GLU A 158 -7.01 15.06 75.57
N LEU A 159 -6.23 15.72 74.70
CA LEU A 159 -5.35 16.81 75.11
C LEU A 159 -6.12 17.99 75.72
N LEU A 160 -7.30 18.32 75.20
CA LEU A 160 -8.15 19.37 75.75
C LEU A 160 -8.74 18.98 77.11
N ASP A 161 -9.13 17.73 77.29
CA ASP A 161 -9.66 17.24 78.56
C ASP A 161 -8.57 17.09 79.64
N GLN A 162 -7.35 16.71 79.25
CA GLN A 162 -6.17 16.70 80.12
C GLN A 162 -5.78 18.11 80.58
N ARG A 163 -6.00 19.12 79.71
CA ARG A 163 -5.84 20.55 80.03
C ARG A 163 -7.00 21.13 80.85
N ARG A 164 -8.13 20.43 80.97
CA ARG A 164 -9.25 20.77 81.88
C ARG A 164 -9.12 20.13 83.26
N LEU A 165 -8.54 18.94 83.34
CA LEU A 165 -8.24 18.27 84.62
C LEU A 165 -7.01 18.88 85.33
N THR A 166 -6.18 19.63 84.59
CA THR A 166 -5.05 20.40 85.14
C THR A 166 -5.35 21.90 85.17
N GLY A 167 -5.88 22.40 86.28
CA GLY A 167 -5.77 23.83 86.62
C GLY A 167 -6.38 24.18 87.99
N PRO A 168 -5.93 25.26 88.66
CA PRO A 168 -5.08 26.35 88.14
C PRO A 168 -3.91 26.78 89.06
N SER A 169 -2.84 27.37 88.50
CA SER A 169 -2.09 28.39 89.23
C SER A 169 -1.43 29.41 88.31
N SER A 170 -1.96 30.63 88.42
CA SER A 170 -1.34 31.95 88.34
C SER A 170 -0.38 32.32 87.20
N ASN A 171 -0.84 33.32 86.44
CA ASN A 171 -0.11 34.51 86.03
C ASN A 171 1.23 34.35 85.32
N SER A 172 1.22 34.67 84.03
CA SER A 172 1.99 35.83 83.54
C SER A 172 1.35 36.40 82.29
N LEU A 173 0.81 37.62 82.42
CA LEU A 173 0.62 38.58 81.33
C LEU A 173 2.01 38.92 80.77
N HIS A 174 2.21 39.19 79.48
CA HIS A 174 1.88 40.43 78.77
C HIS A 174 2.37 40.28 77.28
N PRO A 175 2.21 41.23 76.32
CA PRO A 175 1.63 40.96 75.01
C PRO A 175 2.54 41.47 73.86
N ASP A 176 1.92 41.64 72.69
CA ASP A 176 2.13 42.75 71.74
C ASP A 176 2.87 42.49 70.41
N MET A 177 2.08 42.73 69.37
CA MET A 177 2.32 43.32 68.05
C MET A 177 3.54 42.96 67.16
N ALA A 178 3.17 42.43 65.99
CA ALA A 178 3.45 42.95 64.65
C ALA A 178 4.90 43.24 64.23
N ARG A 179 5.42 42.40 63.32
CA ARG A 179 6.16 42.83 62.11
C ARG A 179 6.26 41.64 61.16
N ALA A 180 5.58 41.72 60.02
CA ALA A 180 6.17 42.13 58.75
C ALA A 180 7.03 41.03 58.11
N THR A 181 6.48 40.48 57.02
CA THR A 181 7.18 40.19 55.76
C THR A 181 8.68 39.89 55.85
N GLY A 182 9.04 38.63 55.60
CA GLY A 182 10.43 38.22 55.43
C GLY A 182 10.53 36.80 54.89
N TYR A 183 10.30 36.64 53.59
CA TYR A 183 10.78 35.49 52.83
C TYR A 183 12.29 35.27 53.08
N PRO A 184 12.78 34.02 53.22
CA PRO A 184 14.07 33.65 52.66
C PRO A 184 13.78 33.16 51.23
N ALA A 185 13.87 34.06 50.25
CA ALA A 185 15.08 34.23 49.43
C ALA A 185 15.46 32.93 48.73
N LEU A 186 15.02 32.86 47.46
CA LEU A 186 15.50 31.98 46.41
C LEU A 186 17.01 31.79 46.51
N THR A 187 17.46 30.55 46.68
CA THR A 187 18.80 30.17 46.27
C THR A 187 18.69 29.58 44.87
N THR A 188 19.29 30.33 43.94
CA THR A 188 19.50 29.95 42.55
C THR A 188 20.42 28.73 42.50
N GLY A 189 19.86 27.56 42.20
CA GLY A 189 20.58 26.37 41.78
C GLY A 189 20.41 26.16 40.26
N PRO A 190 21.48 25.82 39.52
CA PRO A 190 21.49 25.91 38.08
C PRO A 190 20.63 24.82 37.42
N SER A 191 19.86 25.26 36.43
CA SER A 191 19.17 24.40 35.46
C SER A 191 20.19 23.51 34.73
N PRO A 192 20.03 22.18 34.70
CA PRO A 192 20.61 21.39 33.63
C PRO A 192 19.68 21.53 32.43
N ARG A 193 20.05 22.43 31.50
CA ARG A 193 19.55 22.38 30.13
C ARG A 193 20.02 21.05 29.54
N SER A 194 19.18 20.03 29.61
CA SER A 194 19.30 18.88 28.73
C SER A 194 19.03 19.38 27.30
N PRO A 195 19.96 19.23 26.35
CA PRO A 195 19.64 19.47 24.96
C PRO A 195 18.54 18.51 24.55
N SER A 196 17.50 19.05 23.92
CA SER A 196 16.31 18.32 23.56
C SER A 196 16.66 17.13 22.67
N VAL A 197 16.41 15.91 23.17
CA VAL A 197 16.45 14.67 22.37
C VAL A 197 15.58 14.82 21.11
N TRP A 198 14.49 15.57 21.22
CA TRP A 198 13.63 15.98 20.09
C TRP A 198 14.33 16.83 19.03
N GLN A 199 15.27 17.68 19.42
CA GLN A 199 16.01 18.55 18.50
C GLN A 199 17.18 17.79 17.86
N GLN A 200 17.77 16.84 18.60
CA GLN A 200 18.78 15.92 18.05
C GLN A 200 18.16 14.88 17.09
N GLN A 201 16.91 14.47 17.32
CA GLN A 201 16.18 13.57 16.43
C GLN A 201 15.71 14.25 15.14
N GLN A 202 15.33 15.54 15.19
CA GLN A 202 15.06 16.31 13.97
C GLN A 202 16.33 16.54 13.13
N GLN A 203 17.49 16.72 13.76
CA GLN A 203 18.74 16.92 13.04
C GLN A 203 19.27 15.64 12.38
N GLN A 204 18.99 14.46 12.95
CA GLN A 204 19.35 13.17 12.36
C GLN A 204 18.45 12.80 11.17
N GLN A 205 17.19 13.25 11.15
CA GLN A 205 16.28 13.00 10.03
C GLN A 205 16.60 13.88 8.79
N GLN A 206 17.14 15.09 9.01
CA GLN A 206 17.53 15.97 7.90
C GLN A 206 18.85 15.54 7.22
N GLN A 207 19.72 14.80 7.91
CA GLN A 207 20.97 14.31 7.33
C GLN A 207 20.79 13.06 6.45
N GLN A 208 19.70 12.30 6.64
CA GLN A 208 19.35 11.17 5.77
C GLN A 208 18.67 11.58 4.45
N GLN A 209 18.08 12.78 4.40
CA GLN A 209 17.42 13.29 3.19
C GLN A 209 18.40 13.90 2.18
N CYS A 210 19.62 14.26 2.60
CA CYS A 210 20.67 14.75 1.70
C CYS A 210 21.42 13.64 0.95
N GLN A 211 21.18 12.36 1.25
CA GLN A 211 21.84 11.22 0.56
C GLN A 211 20.91 10.39 -0.33
N SER A 212 19.63 10.69 -0.40
CA SER A 212 18.74 10.06 -1.39
C SER A 212 17.98 11.13 -2.16
N GLY A 213 18.47 11.42 -3.38
CA GLY A 213 17.83 12.32 -4.33
C GLY A 213 16.51 11.77 -4.84
N VAL A 214 15.45 11.84 -4.03
CA VAL A 214 14.08 11.55 -4.44
C VAL A 214 13.14 12.59 -3.80
N PRO A 215 12.37 13.36 -4.58
CA PRO A 215 11.46 14.37 -4.03
C PRO A 215 10.30 13.70 -3.25
N PRO A 216 9.76 14.34 -2.20
CA PRO A 216 8.64 13.79 -1.44
C PRO A 216 7.35 13.80 -2.27
N PRO A 217 6.41 12.87 -2.02
CA PRO A 217 5.14 12.81 -2.73
C PRO A 217 4.24 13.96 -2.29
N LEU A 218 3.67 14.68 -3.26
CA LEU A 218 2.59 15.63 -3.06
C LEU A 218 1.34 14.85 -2.64
N PHE A 219 0.95 14.94 -1.37
CA PHE A 219 -0.37 14.49 -0.93
C PHE A 219 -1.43 15.52 -1.38
N PRO A 220 -2.47 15.12 -2.13
CA PRO A 220 -3.61 15.99 -2.36
C PRO A 220 -4.43 16.06 -1.07
N ARG A 221 -4.54 17.27 -0.53
CA ARG A 221 -5.44 17.60 0.60
C ARG A 221 -6.87 17.30 0.16
N THR A 222 -7.50 16.33 0.81
CA THR A 222 -8.93 16.05 0.67
C THR A 222 -9.75 17.25 1.17
N GLY A 223 -10.44 17.91 0.25
CA GLY A 223 -11.51 18.86 0.53
C GLY A 223 -12.83 18.25 0.08
N LEU A 224 -13.66 17.85 1.04
CA LEU A 224 -15.05 17.48 0.81
C LEU A 224 -15.87 18.76 0.59
N SER A 225 -16.56 18.86 -0.55
CA SER A 225 -17.99 19.23 -0.62
C SER A 225 -18.55 19.11 -2.05
N PRO A 226 -19.84 18.75 -2.20
CA PRO A 226 -20.43 18.35 -3.48
C PRO A 226 -21.25 19.49 -4.11
N THR A 227 -21.14 19.67 -5.43
CA THR A 227 -22.21 20.34 -6.19
C THR A 227 -22.33 19.75 -7.58
N LEU A 228 -23.51 19.20 -7.84
CA LEU A 228 -24.08 18.92 -9.16
C LEU A 228 -23.86 20.10 -10.11
N SER A 229 -23.45 19.82 -11.36
CA SER A 229 -24.03 20.42 -12.58
C SER A 229 -23.34 19.92 -13.85
N ALA A 230 -24.19 19.40 -14.74
CA ALA A 230 -24.21 19.62 -16.19
C ALA A 230 -23.04 19.17 -17.07
N LEU A 231 -23.37 18.20 -17.94
CA LEU A 231 -23.15 18.24 -19.40
C LEU A 231 -22.56 19.56 -19.92
N SER A 232 -21.37 19.51 -20.53
CA SER A 232 -21.24 19.75 -21.98
C SER A 232 -19.77 19.63 -22.40
N ALA A 233 -19.55 18.93 -23.50
CA ALA A 233 -18.35 19.06 -24.30
C ALA A 233 -18.50 20.26 -25.25
N PRO A 234 -17.38 20.91 -25.61
CA PRO A 234 -17.16 21.32 -26.99
C PRO A 234 -15.78 20.78 -27.42
N VAL A 235 -15.66 19.89 -28.42
CA VAL A 235 -15.73 20.16 -29.86
C VAL A 235 -15.08 21.48 -30.25
N THR A 236 -13.80 21.41 -30.60
CA THR A 236 -13.12 22.43 -31.42
C THR A 236 -13.14 21.93 -32.86
N ALA A 237 -14.00 22.53 -33.68
CA ALA A 237 -13.91 22.56 -35.14
C ALA A 237 -13.11 23.83 -35.51
N VAL A 238 -12.23 23.84 -36.53
CA VAL A 238 -12.44 24.31 -37.91
C VAL A 238 -11.03 24.80 -38.36
N ASN A 239 -10.44 24.38 -39.48
CA ASN A 239 -10.57 24.96 -40.85
C ASN A 239 -9.83 23.99 -41.82
N THR A 240 -10.42 23.38 -42.84
CA THR A 240 -10.98 23.88 -44.12
C THR A 240 -9.93 24.46 -45.09
N THR A 241 -9.68 23.71 -46.18
CA THR A 241 -9.66 24.14 -47.61
C THR A 241 -9.56 22.87 -48.49
N MET A 242 -10.63 22.45 -49.18
CA MET A 242 -10.95 22.64 -50.63
C MET A 242 -9.94 21.87 -51.55
N SER A 243 -10.32 20.97 -52.47
CA SER A 243 -11.40 21.03 -53.45
C SER A 243 -11.84 19.63 -53.96
N VAL A 244 -13.11 19.56 -54.38
CA VAL A 244 -13.79 18.44 -55.06
C VAL A 244 -14.01 18.85 -56.52
N GLU A 245 -13.81 17.94 -57.47
CA GLU A 245 -14.35 18.07 -58.83
C GLU A 245 -15.19 16.82 -59.19
N ARG A 246 -16.33 17.08 -59.83
CA ARG A 246 -17.47 16.19 -60.13
C ARG A 246 -17.24 15.38 -61.41
N SER A 247 -17.73 14.15 -61.42
CA SER A 247 -18.13 13.43 -62.64
C SER A 247 -19.65 13.52 -62.83
N PRO A 248 -20.16 13.64 -64.07
CA PRO A 248 -21.57 13.40 -64.36
C PRO A 248 -21.82 12.03 -64.99
N SER A 249 -22.94 11.43 -64.62
CA SER A 249 -23.62 10.30 -65.26
C SER A 249 -24.33 10.74 -66.54
N LEU A 250 -24.27 9.94 -67.61
CA LEU A 250 -25.24 10.01 -68.71
C LEU A 250 -25.58 8.62 -69.27
N SER A 251 -26.83 8.53 -69.67
CA SER A 251 -27.66 7.36 -69.93
C SER A 251 -27.57 6.85 -71.37
N ALA A 252 -27.88 5.57 -71.51
CA ALA A 252 -28.40 4.83 -72.67
C ALA A 252 -28.67 5.56 -74.00
N GLN A 253 -28.17 4.96 -75.09
CA GLN A 253 -28.88 4.91 -76.37
C GLN A 253 -28.52 3.64 -77.14
N SER A 254 -29.51 3.12 -77.85
CA SER A 254 -29.65 1.75 -78.37
C SER A 254 -29.67 1.70 -79.90
N LEU A 255 -29.00 0.68 -80.47
CA LEU A 255 -29.24 -0.03 -81.76
C LEU A 255 -29.06 0.72 -83.11
N PRO A 256 -28.98 0.04 -84.30
CA PRO A 256 -28.99 -1.42 -84.58
C PRO A 256 -27.93 -1.98 -85.57
N LYS A 257 -27.84 -3.33 -85.59
CA LYS A 257 -27.59 -4.33 -86.68
C LYS A 257 -26.67 -4.02 -87.89
N SER A 258 -25.78 -4.98 -88.19
CA SER A 258 -25.82 -5.71 -89.48
C SER A 258 -25.10 -7.06 -89.35
N GLU A 259 -25.78 -8.10 -89.85
CA GLU A 259 -25.27 -9.44 -90.13
C GLU A 259 -24.27 -9.43 -91.30
N ALA A 260 -23.23 -10.26 -91.20
CA ALA A 260 -22.63 -11.10 -92.24
C ALA A 260 -21.54 -11.97 -91.59
#